data_AF-A0A0D3JFT6-F1
#
_entry.id   AF-A0A0D3JFT6-F1
#
_cell.length_a   1.000
_cell.length_b   1.000
_cell.length_c   1.000
_cell.angle_alpha   90.00
_cell.angle_beta   90.00
_cell.angle_gamma   90.00
#
_symmetry.space_group_name_H-M   'P 1'
#
loop_
_entity.id
_entity.type
_entity.pdbx_description
1 polymer ?
#
loop_
_entity_poly.entity_id
_entity_poly.type
_entity_poly.pdbx_seq_one_letter_code
_entity_poly.pdbx_strand_id
1 'polypeptide(L)'
;MLHLHLCWDVEDLCFDLIDHHPLGIAVELVIAVYSFVGIAATADGPLAQSLETLCQRWRVPEDVAGASFMAFGGSAPEIIVAAVSTMKASVAMQGHHRTALDAEAHSAYATSLGISSVVGSGMLAFTLIPGLCALVVPRTLRLKRRPVVRDAAGYLLSLALLHRCVLRGHASFGAALQMLVLYGGYLA
;
A
#
# COMPACT_ATOMS: atom_id res chain seq x y z
N MET A 1 -2.18 6.94 39.22
CA MET A 1 -2.64 8.16 38.53
C MET A 1 -1.47 8.77 37.73
N LEU A 2 -0.96 8.06 36.74
CA LEU A 2 -0.05 8.62 35.73
C LEU A 2 -0.75 8.43 34.39
N HIS A 3 -1.46 9.47 33.94
CA HIS A 3 -2.08 9.54 32.62
C HIS A 3 -0.97 9.70 31.58
N LEU A 4 -0.53 8.60 30.99
CA LEU A 4 0.20 8.59 29.72
C LEU A 4 -0.81 9.00 28.63
N HIS A 5 -1.06 10.30 28.48
CA HIS A 5 -1.60 10.88 27.25
C HIS A 5 -0.49 10.73 26.20
N LEU A 6 -0.47 9.56 25.58
CA LEU A 6 0.30 9.29 24.38
C LEU A 6 -0.14 10.28 23.31
N CYS A 7 0.74 11.27 23.10
CA CYS A 7 0.85 12.16 21.95
C CYS A 7 0.64 11.37 20.65
N TRP A 8 -0.63 11.25 20.24
CA TRP A 8 -1.09 10.75 18.95
C TRP A 8 -2.11 11.72 18.35
N ASP A 9 -2.12 12.99 18.79
CA ASP A 9 -2.77 14.09 18.09
C ASP A 9 -1.92 14.47 16.89
N VAL A 10 -1.98 13.64 15.85
CA VAL A 10 -1.63 14.05 14.48
C VAL A 10 -2.68 15.04 13.95
N GLU A 11 -3.86 15.09 14.59
CA GLU A 11 -4.94 16.04 14.32
C GLU A 11 -4.63 17.48 14.75
N ASP A 12 -3.69 17.72 15.68
CA ASP A 12 -3.26 19.08 16.08
C ASP A 12 -2.03 19.61 15.31
N LEU A 13 -1.61 18.91 14.25
CA LEU A 13 -0.47 19.35 13.44
C LEU A 13 -0.85 20.51 12.51
N CYS A 14 -1.05 21.72 13.06
CA CYS A 14 -0.89 23.04 12.41
C CYS A 14 -1.43 23.25 10.98
N PHE A 15 -2.36 22.43 10.48
CA PHE A 15 -2.96 22.56 9.15
C PHE A 15 -4.32 23.26 9.22
N ASP A 16 -5.10 23.03 10.28
CA ASP A 16 -6.39 23.72 10.50
C ASP A 16 -6.26 25.25 10.60
N LEU A 17 -5.11 25.77 11.09
CA LEU A 17 -4.86 27.22 11.16
C LEU A 17 -4.41 27.82 9.81
N ILE A 18 -4.05 26.98 8.85
CA ILE A 18 -3.51 27.32 7.53
C ILE A 18 -4.57 27.16 6.42
N ASP A 19 -5.56 26.30 6.63
CA ASP A 19 -6.65 26.02 5.68
C ASP A 19 -7.55 27.22 5.37
N HIS A 20 -7.65 28.18 6.27
CA HIS A 20 -8.45 29.38 6.05
C HIS A 20 -7.81 30.40 5.09
N HIS A 21 -6.53 30.25 4.73
CA HIS A 21 -5.81 31.19 3.86
C HIS A 21 -5.40 30.52 2.53
N PRO A 22 -5.57 31.18 1.36
CA PRO A 22 -5.13 30.62 0.07
C PRO A 22 -3.62 30.34 -0.01
N LEU A 23 -2.84 30.93 0.90
CA LEU A 23 -1.41 30.67 1.05
C LEU A 23 -1.13 29.26 1.59
N GLY A 24 -2.01 28.70 2.40
CA GLY A 24 -1.88 27.36 2.96
C GLY A 24 -1.96 26.28 1.90
N ILE A 25 -3.03 26.33 1.10
CA ILE A 25 -3.24 25.45 -0.06
C ILE A 25 -2.07 25.56 -1.05
N ALA A 26 -1.55 26.77 -1.28
CA ALA A 26 -0.39 26.96 -2.15
C ALA A 26 0.87 26.29 -1.61
N VAL A 27 1.13 26.37 -0.30
CA VAL A 27 2.27 25.71 0.34
C VAL A 27 2.12 24.19 0.28
N GLU A 28 0.93 23.66 0.56
CA GLU A 28 0.66 22.22 0.47
C GLU A 28 0.86 21.70 -0.95
N LEU A 29 0.36 22.42 -1.96
CA LEU A 29 0.57 22.08 -3.36
C LEU A 29 2.07 22.09 -3.73
N VAL A 30 2.83 23.06 -3.24
CA VAL A 30 4.29 23.14 -3.48
C VAL A 30 5.00 21.94 -2.85
N ILE A 31 4.65 21.58 -1.60
CA ILE A 31 5.24 20.42 -0.90
C ILE A 31 4.87 19.11 -1.62
N ALA A 32 3.62 18.98 -2.07
CA ALA A 32 3.15 17.82 -2.82
C ALA A 32 3.91 17.67 -4.16
N VAL A 33 4.05 18.75 -4.93
CA VAL A 33 4.80 18.76 -6.18
C VAL A 33 6.29 18.46 -5.94
N TYR A 34 6.89 19.06 -4.90
CA TYR A 34 8.28 18.79 -4.53
C TYR A 34 8.50 17.30 -4.19
N SER A 35 7.59 16.71 -3.40
CA SER A 35 7.65 15.29 -3.02
C SER A 35 7.48 14.38 -4.23
N PHE A 36 6.54 14.70 -5.14
CA PHE A 36 6.32 13.95 -6.37
C PHE A 36 7.56 13.95 -7.27
N VAL A 37 8.17 15.13 -7.48
CA VAL A 37 9.42 15.27 -8.25
C VAL A 37 10.57 14.54 -7.58
N GLY A 38 10.68 14.60 -6.25
CA GLY A 38 11.72 13.92 -5.48
C GLY A 38 11.66 12.39 -5.60
N ILE A 39 10.45 11.81 -5.52
CA ILE A 39 10.24 10.36 -5.71
C ILE A 39 10.56 9.98 -7.16
N ALA A 40 10.08 10.75 -8.14
CA ALA A 40 10.37 10.49 -9.56
C ALA A 40 11.87 10.51 -9.87
N ALA A 41 12.58 11.55 -9.41
CA ALA A 41 14.03 11.68 -9.61
C ALA A 41 14.84 10.55 -8.96
N THR A 42 14.39 10.07 -7.79
CA THR A 42 15.06 8.99 -7.07
C THR A 42 14.75 7.62 -7.69
N ALA A 43 13.54 7.42 -8.20
CA ALA A 43 13.08 6.17 -8.79
C ALA A 43 13.77 5.86 -10.13
N ASP A 44 13.93 6.86 -11.00
CA ASP A 44 14.42 6.65 -12.38
C ASP A 44 15.93 6.38 -12.48
N GLY A 45 16.73 6.86 -11.53
CA GLY A 45 18.19 6.71 -11.56
C GLY A 45 18.73 5.84 -10.42
N PRO A 46 19.00 6.44 -9.24
CA PRO A 46 19.70 5.75 -8.15
C PRO A 46 19.04 4.45 -7.70
N LEU A 47 17.71 4.41 -7.66
CA LEU A 47 16.96 3.22 -7.23
C LEU A 47 17.10 2.07 -8.23
N ALA A 48 16.94 2.33 -9.53
CA ALA A 48 17.08 1.31 -10.57
C ALA A 48 18.48 0.66 -10.54
N GLN A 49 19.55 1.45 -10.43
CA GLN A 49 20.92 0.95 -10.34
C GLN A 49 21.18 0.13 -9.07
N SER A 50 20.57 0.54 -7.95
CA SER A 50 20.67 -0.18 -6.68
C SER A 50 19.96 -1.55 -6.76
N LEU A 51 18.80 -1.61 -7.41
CA LEU A 51 18.06 -2.84 -7.64
C LEU A 51 18.84 -3.81 -8.55
N GLU A 52 19.45 -3.32 -9.63
CA GLU A 52 20.29 -4.13 -10.52
C GLU A 52 21.45 -4.79 -9.76
N THR A 53 22.16 -4.00 -8.94
CA THR A 53 23.28 -4.50 -8.10
C THR A 53 22.81 -5.55 -7.10
N LEU A 54 21.62 -5.37 -6.50
CA LEU A 54 21.03 -6.33 -5.57
C LEU A 54 20.66 -7.64 -6.28
N CYS A 55 20.07 -7.56 -7.49
CA CYS A 55 19.74 -8.72 -8.31
C CYS A 55 20.98 -9.54 -8.67
N GLN A 56 22.07 -8.87 -9.06
CA GLN A 56 23.35 -9.52 -9.35
C GLN A 56 23.92 -10.25 -8.12
N ARG A 57 23.76 -9.69 -6.92
CA ARG A 57 24.24 -10.30 -5.67
C ARG A 57 23.40 -11.51 -5.26
N TRP A 58 22.08 -11.45 -5.41
CA TRP A 58 21.15 -12.50 -4.99
C TRP A 58 20.83 -13.53 -6.09
N ARG A 59 21.37 -13.36 -7.32
CA ARG A 59 21.10 -14.22 -8.48
C ARG A 59 19.60 -14.38 -8.80
N VAL A 60 18.80 -13.36 -8.49
CA VAL A 60 17.37 -13.33 -8.81
C VAL A 60 17.19 -12.59 -10.14
N PRO A 61 16.29 -13.06 -11.04
CA PRO A 61 15.98 -12.34 -12.27
C PRO A 61 15.48 -10.92 -11.99
N GLU A 62 16.08 -9.94 -12.66
CA GLU A 62 15.75 -8.51 -12.55
C GLU A 62 14.27 -8.21 -12.83
N ASP A 63 13.65 -8.96 -13.74
CA ASP A 63 12.22 -8.85 -14.08
C ASP A 63 11.27 -9.25 -12.90
N VAL A 64 11.75 -10.03 -11.91
CA VAL A 64 10.97 -10.41 -10.70
C VAL A 64 11.32 -9.47 -9.55
N ALA A 65 12.62 -9.31 -9.30
CA ALA A 65 13.12 -8.53 -8.19
C ALA A 65 12.78 -7.04 -8.35
N GLY A 66 12.87 -6.49 -9.56
CA GLY A 66 12.44 -5.13 -9.85
C GLY A 66 10.95 -4.93 -9.57
N ALA A 67 10.09 -5.83 -10.06
CA ALA A 67 8.65 -5.77 -9.82
C ALA A 67 8.32 -5.82 -8.32
N SER A 68 8.94 -6.74 -7.57
CA SER A 68 8.63 -6.93 -6.15
C SER A 68 9.26 -5.88 -5.23
N PHE A 69 10.52 -5.51 -5.41
CA PHE A 69 11.17 -4.51 -4.55
C PHE A 69 10.65 -3.10 -4.81
N MET A 70 10.35 -2.76 -6.06
CA MET A 70 9.74 -1.47 -6.39
C MET A 70 8.31 -1.39 -5.86
N ALA A 71 7.51 -2.45 -6.01
CA ALA A 71 6.17 -2.51 -5.41
C ALA A 71 6.22 -2.49 -3.87
N PHE A 72 7.17 -3.20 -3.26
CA PHE A 72 7.36 -3.22 -1.81
C PHE A 72 7.71 -1.84 -1.26
N GLY A 73 8.56 -1.08 -1.96
CA GLY A 73 8.94 0.28 -1.57
C GLY A 73 7.72 1.23 -1.46
N GLY A 74 6.77 1.11 -2.39
CA GLY A 74 5.54 1.91 -2.39
C GLY A 74 4.51 1.48 -1.35
N SER A 75 4.32 0.17 -1.15
CA SER A 75 3.27 -0.36 -0.26
C SER A 75 3.70 -0.60 1.18
N ALA A 76 5.00 -0.53 1.50
CA ALA A 76 5.47 -0.72 2.89
C ALA A 76 4.82 0.25 3.90
N PRO A 77 4.70 1.57 3.62
CA PRO A 77 4.00 2.50 4.51
C PRO A 77 2.51 2.15 4.66
N GLU A 78 1.84 1.78 3.57
CA GLU A 78 0.42 1.38 3.58
C GLU A 78 0.19 0.17 4.50
N ILE A 79 1.05 -0.86 4.37
CA ILE A 79 0.99 -2.06 5.21
C ILE A 79 1.20 -1.71 6.69
N ILE A 80 2.16 -0.84 7.00
CA ILE A 80 2.43 -0.41 8.37
C ILE A 80 1.22 0.31 8.97
N VAL A 81 0.63 1.25 8.24
CA VAL A 81 -0.56 2.00 8.70
C VAL A 81 -1.74 1.06 8.91
N ALA A 82 -2.01 0.14 7.98
CA ALA A 82 -3.07 -0.85 8.09
C ALA A 82 -2.84 -1.84 9.26
N ALA A 83 -1.59 -2.22 9.52
CA ALA A 83 -1.25 -3.06 10.66
C ALA A 83 -1.45 -2.33 11.98
N VAL A 84 -0.96 -1.08 12.10
CA VAL A 84 -1.10 -0.27 13.31
C VAL A 84 -2.56 0.06 13.60
N SER A 85 -3.36 0.40 12.60
CA SER A 85 -4.80 0.66 12.78
C SER A 85 -5.54 -0.58 13.29
N THR A 86 -5.23 -1.75 12.73
CA THR A 86 -5.80 -3.03 13.16
C THR A 86 -5.35 -3.42 14.59
N MET A 87 -4.07 -3.22 14.92
CA MET A 87 -3.55 -3.50 16.26
C MET A 87 -4.15 -2.56 17.32
N LYS A 88 -4.30 -1.27 17.03
CA LYS A 88 -4.97 -0.35 17.96
C LYS A 88 -6.43 -0.73 18.18
N ALA A 89 -7.13 -1.15 17.12
CA ALA A 89 -8.49 -1.63 17.22
C ALA A 89 -8.60 -2.92 18.08
N SER A 90 -7.63 -3.84 17.99
CA SER A 90 -7.64 -5.05 18.81
C SER A 90 -7.25 -4.81 20.27
N VAL A 91 -6.33 -3.86 20.54
CA VAL A 91 -5.95 -3.48 21.92
C VAL A 91 -7.03 -2.65 22.62
N ALA A 92 -7.81 -1.86 21.88
CA ALA A 92 -8.95 -1.11 22.43
C ALA A 92 -10.02 -2.01 23.08
N MET A 93 -10.06 -3.31 22.73
CA MET A 93 -10.93 -4.32 23.34
C MET A 93 -10.63 -4.58 24.83
N GLN A 94 -9.49 -4.10 25.35
CA GLN A 94 -9.03 -4.31 26.73
C GLN A 94 -9.31 -3.11 27.66
N GLY A 95 -9.77 -1.98 27.12
CA GLY A 95 -10.03 -0.74 27.85
C GLY A 95 -11.47 -0.61 28.36
N HIS A 96 -11.62 -0.22 29.62
CA HIS A 96 -12.86 -0.10 30.37
C HIS A 96 -13.95 0.76 29.68
N HIS A 97 -15.14 0.18 29.49
CA HIS A 97 -16.43 0.84 29.20
C HIS A 97 -16.60 1.61 27.86
N ARG A 98 -16.21 0.98 26.73
CA ARG A 98 -16.89 1.21 25.45
C ARG A 98 -17.79 -0.01 25.17
N THR A 99 -19.03 0.23 24.80
CA THR A 99 -20.03 -0.79 24.46
C THR A 99 -19.42 -1.79 23.48
N ALA A 100 -19.52 -3.10 23.77
CA ALA A 100 -18.93 -4.17 22.94
C ALA A 100 -19.37 -4.08 21.46
N LEU A 101 -20.56 -3.52 21.22
CA LEU A 101 -21.11 -3.24 19.89
C LEU A 101 -20.28 -2.24 19.08
N ASP A 102 -19.77 -1.18 19.72
CA ASP A 102 -19.01 -0.12 19.04
C ASP A 102 -17.56 -0.54 18.77
N ALA A 103 -17.00 -1.37 19.65
CA ALA A 103 -15.65 -1.90 19.49
C ALA A 103 -15.55 -2.92 18.33
N GLU A 104 -16.58 -3.76 18.15
CA GLU A 104 -16.65 -4.71 17.04
C GLU A 104 -16.85 -3.98 15.70
N ALA A 105 -17.72 -2.96 15.66
CA ALA A 105 -17.91 -2.11 14.49
C ALA A 105 -16.63 -1.35 14.08
N HIS A 106 -15.88 -0.81 15.06
CA HIS A 106 -14.60 -0.13 14.81
C HIS A 106 -13.52 -1.07 14.24
N SER A 107 -13.43 -2.32 14.71
CA SER A 107 -12.46 -3.30 14.19
C SER A 107 -12.78 -3.71 12.75
N ALA A 108 -14.06 -3.93 12.45
CA ALA A 108 -14.52 -4.20 11.09
C ALA A 108 -14.24 -3.03 10.13
N TYR A 109 -14.42 -1.79 10.61
CA TYR A 109 -14.12 -0.57 9.85
C TYR A 109 -12.62 -0.40 9.56
N ALA A 110 -11.74 -0.59 10.55
CA ALA A 110 -10.29 -0.52 10.34
C ALA A 110 -9.80 -1.55 9.31
N THR A 111 -10.37 -2.75 9.36
CA THR A 111 -10.07 -3.83 8.41
C THR A 111 -10.56 -3.51 6.99
N SER A 112 -11.78 -2.97 6.86
CA SER A 112 -12.34 -2.63 5.55
C SER A 112 -11.62 -1.46 4.88
N LEU A 113 -11.16 -0.48 5.65
CA LEU A 113 -10.29 0.59 5.17
C LEU A 113 -8.95 0.06 4.65
N GLY A 114 -8.33 -0.88 5.36
CA GLY A 114 -7.10 -1.52 4.90
C GLY A 114 -7.28 -2.28 3.59
N ILE A 115 -8.38 -3.03 3.47
CA ILE A 115 -8.72 -3.78 2.25
C ILE A 115 -8.97 -2.83 1.07
N SER A 116 -9.75 -1.77 1.26
CA SER A 116 -10.08 -0.83 0.18
C SER A 116 -8.87 -0.04 -0.28
N SER A 117 -7.99 0.37 0.64
CA SER A 117 -6.73 1.05 0.32
C SER A 117 -5.81 0.17 -0.54
N VAL A 118 -5.56 -1.08 -0.12
CA VAL A 118 -4.67 -2.01 -0.85
C VAL A 118 -5.24 -2.37 -2.22
N VAL A 119 -6.54 -2.70 -2.28
CA VAL A 119 -7.17 -3.05 -3.56
C VAL A 119 -7.20 -1.86 -4.51
N GLY A 120 -7.53 -0.66 -4.03
CA GLY A 120 -7.57 0.57 -4.81
C GLY A 120 -6.20 0.96 -5.37
N SER A 121 -5.16 0.93 -4.52
CA SER A 121 -3.78 1.20 -4.91
C SER A 121 -3.30 0.25 -6.01
N GLY A 122 -3.57 -1.06 -5.85
CA GLY A 122 -3.29 -2.06 -6.88
C GLY A 122 -4.04 -1.82 -8.19
N MET A 123 -5.32 -1.44 -8.13
CA MET A 123 -6.10 -1.12 -9.33
C MET A 123 -5.49 0.04 -10.10
N LEU A 124 -5.09 1.13 -9.43
CA LEU A 124 -4.42 2.26 -10.06
C LEU A 124 -3.09 1.84 -10.71
N ALA A 125 -2.29 1.03 -10.00
CA ALA A 125 -1.00 0.56 -10.47
C ALA A 125 -1.09 -0.36 -11.70
N PHE A 126 -2.08 -1.26 -11.76
CA PHE A 126 -2.22 -2.22 -12.86
C PHE A 126 -3.05 -1.70 -14.04
N THR A 127 -3.90 -0.70 -13.86
CA THR A 127 -4.80 -0.20 -14.92
C THR A 127 -4.51 1.23 -15.33
N LEU A 128 -4.58 2.18 -14.39
CA LEU A 128 -4.50 3.60 -14.70
C LEU A 128 -3.09 4.01 -15.13
N ILE A 129 -2.06 3.62 -14.38
CA ILE A 129 -0.67 4.00 -14.67
C ILE A 129 -0.23 3.46 -16.05
N PRO A 130 -0.35 2.15 -16.38
CA PRO A 130 0.05 1.65 -17.68
C PRO A 130 -0.78 2.23 -18.82
N GLY A 131 -2.08 2.50 -18.59
CA GLY A 131 -2.96 3.15 -19.56
C GLY A 131 -2.53 4.57 -19.90
N LEU A 132 -2.21 5.39 -18.89
CA LEU A 132 -1.70 6.74 -19.09
C LEU A 132 -0.31 6.73 -19.74
N CYS A 133 0.58 5.83 -19.31
CA CYS A 133 1.90 5.68 -19.94
C CYS A 133 1.77 5.30 -21.43
N ALA A 134 0.83 4.42 -21.79
CA ALA A 134 0.60 4.03 -23.18
C ALA A 134 0.08 5.19 -24.06
N LEU A 135 -0.65 6.14 -23.49
CA LEU A 135 -1.16 7.32 -24.20
C LEU A 135 -0.12 8.43 -24.36
N VAL A 136 0.73 8.62 -23.34
CA VAL A 136 1.68 9.74 -23.27
C VAL A 136 3.01 9.41 -23.97
N VAL A 137 3.44 8.14 -23.98
CA VAL A 137 4.76 7.79 -24.51
C VAL A 137 4.76 7.80 -26.05
N PRO A 138 5.60 8.62 -26.70
CA PRO A 138 5.63 8.76 -28.17
C PRO A 138 6.31 7.59 -28.89
N ARG A 139 6.80 6.58 -28.16
CA ARG A 139 7.52 5.42 -28.71
C ARG A 139 6.78 4.12 -28.41
N THR A 140 6.89 3.16 -29.33
CA THR A 140 6.32 1.82 -29.13
C THR A 140 7.07 1.07 -28.02
N LEU A 141 6.48 0.97 -26.84
CA LEU A 141 6.96 0.14 -25.74
C LEU A 141 6.81 -1.34 -26.08
N ARG A 142 7.92 -2.04 -26.29
CA ARG A 142 7.93 -3.50 -26.51
C ARG A 142 7.92 -4.23 -25.17
N LEU A 143 6.71 -4.53 -24.69
CA LEU A 143 6.51 -5.31 -23.46
C LEU A 143 6.73 -6.81 -23.70
N LYS A 144 7.51 -7.44 -22.83
CA LYS A 144 7.61 -8.91 -22.79
C LYS A 144 6.28 -9.47 -22.30
N ARG A 145 5.67 -10.40 -23.05
CA ARG A 145 4.37 -11.00 -22.66
C ARG A 145 4.43 -11.83 -21.37
N ARG A 146 5.55 -12.52 -21.11
CA ARG A 146 5.66 -13.45 -19.97
C ARG A 146 5.57 -12.75 -18.61
N PRO A 147 6.31 -11.67 -18.32
CA PRO A 147 6.17 -10.92 -17.06
C PRO A 147 4.79 -10.30 -16.91
N VAL A 148 4.25 -9.67 -17.96
CA VAL A 148 2.93 -9.01 -17.88
C VAL A 148 1.81 -10.01 -17.55
N VAL A 149 1.79 -11.17 -18.22
CA VAL A 149 0.79 -12.20 -17.94
C VAL A 149 0.96 -12.80 -16.55
N ARG A 150 2.21 -13.00 -16.09
CA ARG A 150 2.49 -13.49 -14.73
C ARG A 150 1.97 -12.52 -13.66
N ASP A 151 2.27 -11.22 -13.80
CA ASP A 151 1.91 -10.21 -12.81
C ASP A 151 0.38 -10.00 -12.77
N ALA A 152 -0.27 -9.97 -13.94
CA ALA A 152 -1.72 -9.91 -14.04
C ALA A 152 -2.40 -11.16 -13.46
N ALA A 153 -1.87 -12.36 -13.72
CA ALA A 153 -2.40 -13.60 -13.17
C ALA A 153 -2.23 -13.66 -11.64
N GLY A 154 -1.06 -13.24 -11.12
CA GLY A 154 -0.79 -13.17 -9.68
C GLY A 154 -1.75 -12.23 -8.96
N TYR A 155 -2.02 -11.06 -9.54
CA TYR A 155 -2.98 -10.11 -9.00
C TYR A 155 -4.43 -10.66 -9.04
N LEU A 156 -4.85 -11.25 -10.16
CA LEU A 156 -6.18 -11.86 -10.28
C LEU A 156 -6.40 -13.01 -9.29
N LEU A 157 -5.39 -13.86 -9.07
CA LEU A 157 -5.46 -14.93 -8.08
C LEU A 157 -5.55 -14.38 -6.66
N SER A 158 -4.76 -13.36 -6.35
CA SER A 158 -4.80 -12.67 -5.04
C SER A 158 -6.17 -12.03 -4.80
N LEU A 159 -6.71 -11.33 -5.79
CA LEU A 159 -8.03 -10.71 -5.71
C LEU A 159 -9.15 -11.74 -5.57
N ALA A 160 -9.06 -12.87 -6.27
CA ALA A 160 -10.04 -13.95 -6.17
C ALA A 160 -10.04 -14.61 -4.77
N LEU A 161 -8.86 -14.80 -4.16
CA LEU A 161 -8.75 -15.29 -2.79
C LEU A 161 -9.31 -14.28 -1.79
N LEU A 162 -8.97 -13.00 -1.94
CA LEU A 162 -9.50 -11.93 -1.11
C LEU A 162 -11.03 -11.85 -1.21
N HIS A 163 -11.57 -11.90 -2.42
CA HIS A 163 -13.00 -11.92 -2.66
C HIS A 163 -13.69 -13.09 -1.94
N ARG A 164 -13.10 -14.29 -1.99
CA ARG A 164 -13.60 -15.45 -1.22
C ARG A 164 -13.54 -15.23 0.29
N CYS A 165 -12.50 -14.57 0.81
CA CYS A 165 -12.40 -14.22 2.23
C CYS A 165 -13.52 -13.26 2.66
N VAL A 166 -13.78 -12.23 1.86
CA VAL A 166 -14.86 -11.26 2.12
C VAL A 166 -16.22 -11.96 2.11
N LEU A 167 -16.49 -12.83 1.14
CA LEU A 167 -17.76 -13.58 1.07
C LEU A 167 -17.99 -14.51 2.27
N ARG A 168 -16.92 -15.01 2.90
CA ARG A 168 -17.02 -15.85 4.10
C ARG A 168 -17.23 -15.05 5.38
N GLY A 169 -17.12 -13.73 5.36
CA GLY A 169 -17.31 -12.86 6.52
C GLY A 169 -16.29 -13.02 7.66
N HIS A 170 -15.35 -13.96 7.55
CA HIS A 170 -14.34 -14.25 8.58
C HIS A 170 -12.95 -14.36 7.96
N ALA A 171 -12.05 -13.46 8.37
CA ALA A 171 -10.63 -13.53 8.03
C ALA A 171 -9.94 -14.58 8.92
N SER A 172 -9.99 -15.84 8.50
CA SER A 172 -9.26 -16.91 9.19
C SER A 172 -7.75 -16.77 8.98
N PHE A 173 -6.94 -17.10 10.00
CA PHE A 173 -5.47 -17.14 9.89
C PHE A 173 -5.00 -18.03 8.73
N GLY A 174 -5.71 -19.14 8.48
CA GLY A 174 -5.41 -20.03 7.35
C GLY A 174 -5.57 -19.36 5.98
N ALA A 175 -6.59 -18.50 5.82
CA ALA A 175 -6.77 -17.76 4.58
C ALA A 175 -5.68 -16.68 4.37
N ALA A 176 -5.24 -16.02 5.44
CA ALA A 176 -4.11 -15.09 5.39
C ALA A 176 -2.81 -15.81 5.00
N LEU A 177 -2.55 -16.98 5.60
CA LEU A 177 -1.40 -17.82 5.23
C LEU A 177 -1.47 -18.26 3.77
N GLN A 178 -2.65 -18.63 3.27
CA GLN A 178 -2.83 -19.00 1.87
C GLN A 178 -2.49 -17.85 0.90
N MET A 179 -2.84 -16.61 1.23
CA MET A 179 -2.44 -15.44 0.43
C MET A 179 -0.93 -15.21 0.46
N LEU A 180 -0.28 -15.41 1.60
CA LEU A 180 1.17 -15.30 1.73
C LEU A 180 1.90 -16.39 0.92
N VAL A 181 1.40 -17.62 0.95
CA VAL A 181 1.95 -18.73 0.15
C VAL A 181 1.77 -18.47 -1.34
N LEU A 182 0.63 -17.92 -1.76
CA LEU A 182 0.42 -17.51 -3.16
C LEU A 182 1.45 -16.45 -3.59
N TYR A 183 1.72 -15.46 -2.74
CA TYR A 183 2.76 -14.46 -3.00
C TYR A 183 4.16 -15.09 -3.07
N GLY A 184 4.48 -16.03 -2.16
CA GLY A 184 5.73 -16.81 -2.22
C GLY A 184 5.87 -17.62 -3.51
N GLY A 185 4.77 -18.23 -3.98
CA GLY A 185 4.73 -18.95 -5.26
C GLY A 185 4.82 -18.05 -6.49
N TYR A 186 4.44 -16.78 -6.38
CA TYR A 186 4.63 -15.78 -7.43
C TYR A 186 6.12 -15.37 -7.58
N LEU A 187 6.87 -15.38 -6.48
CA LEU A 187 8.30 -15.05 -6.45
C LEU A 187 9.22 -16.18 -6.92
N ALA A 188 8.75 -17.43 -6.85
CA ALA A 188 9.50 -18.63 -7.22
C ALA A 188 9.49 -18.87 -8.74
#